data_AF-A0A8J6PKJ0-F1
#
_entry.id   AF-A0A8J6PKJ0-F1
#
_cell.length_a   1.000
_cell.length_b   1.000
_cell.length_c   1.000
_cell.angle_alpha   90.00
_cell.angle_beta   90.00
_cell.angle_gamma   90.00
#
_symmetry.space_group_name_H-M   'P 1'
#
loop_
_entity.id
_entity.type
_entity.pdbx_description
1 polymer ?
#
loop_
_entity_poly.entity_id
_entity_poly.type
_entity_poly.pdbx_seq_one_letter_code
_entity_poly.pdbx_strand_id
1 'polypeptide(L)'
;MASALEELEGALASTAQTAGRAVVGIANGWRGGSGVVVQSGKVLTNAHNIHGDAVQVAFSDGRTAEGRVAGIDVDADVAVVDVDTADAA
;
A
#
# COMPACT_ATOMS: atom_id res chain seq x y z
N MET A 1 28.18 -9.59 22.63
CA MET A 1 27.13 -8.57 22.79
C MET A 1 26.97 -7.95 21.43
N ALA A 2 25.77 -8.06 20.85
CA ALA A 2 25.48 -7.32 19.64
C ALA A 2 25.61 -5.83 19.96
N SER A 3 26.12 -5.04 19.02
CA SER A 3 26.13 -3.59 19.20
C SER A 3 24.69 -3.06 19.18
N ALA A 4 24.46 -1.90 19.81
CA ALA A 4 23.16 -1.23 19.72
C ALA A 4 22.72 -0.95 18.26
N LEU A 5 23.69 -0.84 17.34
CA LEU A 5 23.41 -0.68 15.91
C LEU A 5 22.92 -1.99 15.27
N GLU A 6 23.55 -3.12 15.57
CA GLU A 6 23.13 -4.44 15.07
C GLU A 6 21.72 -4.80 15.55
N GLU A 7 21.39 -4.47 16.81
CA GLU A 7 20.04 -4.66 17.34
C GLU A 7 19.01 -3.78 16.62
N LEU A 8 19.35 -2.53 16.31
CA LEU A 8 18.48 -1.61 15.57
C LEU A 8 18.27 -2.07 14.12
N GLU A 9 19.33 -2.49 13.44
CA GLU A 9 19.26 -3.03 12.07
C GLU A 9 18.34 -4.27 12.01
N GLY A 10 18.48 -5.18 12.97
CA GLY A 10 17.62 -6.35 13.09
C GLY A 10 16.14 -5.98 13.28
N ALA A 11 15.87 -5.02 14.17
CA ALA A 11 14.51 -4.53 14.41
C ALA A 11 13.89 -3.87 13.17
N LEU A 12 14.67 -3.05 12.45
CA LEU A 12 14.23 -2.41 11.21
C LEU A 12 13.95 -3.44 10.11
N ALA A 13 14.84 -4.42 9.91
CA ALA A 13 14.66 -5.46 8.92
C ALA A 13 13.40 -6.31 9.19
N SER A 14 13.18 -6.71 10.44
CA SER A 14 11.99 -7.46 10.84
C SER A 14 10.70 -6.67 10.62
N THR A 15 10.72 -5.37 10.93
CA THR A 15 9.56 -4.48 10.73
C THR A 15 9.28 -4.32 9.24
N ALA A 16 10.31 -4.05 8.43
CA ALA A 16 10.18 -3.91 6.99
C ALA A 16 9.65 -5.19 6.33
N GLN A 17 10.12 -6.36 6.78
CA GLN A 17 9.67 -7.64 6.24
C GLN A 17 8.21 -7.94 6.57
N THR A 18 7.75 -7.56 7.78
CA THR A 18 6.37 -7.78 8.21
C THR A 18 5.42 -6.77 7.57
N ALA A 19 5.73 -5.48 7.64
CA ALA A 19 4.87 -4.42 7.11
C ALA A 19 4.89 -4.34 5.59
N GLY A 20 6.04 -4.63 4.96
CA GLY A 20 6.25 -4.45 3.52
C GLY A 20 5.32 -5.28 2.64
N ARG A 21 4.80 -6.42 3.14
CA ARG A 21 3.82 -7.26 2.42
C ARG A 21 2.47 -6.58 2.21
N ALA A 22 2.05 -5.74 3.14
CA ALA A 22 0.78 -5.01 3.06
C ALA A 22 0.91 -3.68 2.33
N VAL A 23 2.13 -3.17 2.11
CA VAL A 23 2.37 -1.90 1.41
C VAL A 23 2.29 -2.11 -0.09
N VAL A 24 1.54 -1.22 -0.76
CA VAL A 24 1.36 -1.24 -2.21
C VAL A 24 1.72 0.11 -2.83
N GLY A 25 2.13 0.10 -4.09
CA GLY A 25 2.23 1.30 -4.92
C GLY A 25 0.87 1.65 -5.52
N ILE A 26 0.53 2.93 -5.53
CA ILE A 26 -0.67 3.47 -6.21
C ILE A 26 -0.17 4.34 -7.35
N ALA A 27 -0.47 4.01 -8.62
CA ALA A 27 -0.02 4.85 -9.72
C ALA A 27 -0.87 4.69 -10.98
N ASN A 28 -1.21 5.81 -11.62
CA ASN A 28 -1.64 5.88 -13.01
C ASN A 28 -0.58 6.63 -13.84
N GLY A 29 0.70 6.23 -13.76
CA GLY A 29 1.82 6.89 -14.46
C GLY A 29 2.84 7.57 -13.52
N TRP A 30 3.28 8.81 -13.82
CA TRP A 30 4.34 9.53 -13.07
C TRP A 30 3.88 10.16 -11.75
N ARG A 31 2.57 10.32 -11.56
CA ARG A 31 1.97 10.72 -10.28
C ARG A 31 1.56 9.44 -9.57
N GLY A 32 2.33 9.09 -8.55
CA GLY A 32 2.10 7.91 -7.74
C GLY A 32 2.08 8.23 -6.26
N GLY A 33 1.63 7.27 -5.49
CA GLY A 33 1.60 7.28 -4.03
C GLY A 33 1.75 5.86 -3.51
N SER A 34 1.41 5.69 -2.24
CA SER A 34 1.42 4.38 -1.60
C SER A 34 0.06 4.10 -0.98
N GLY A 35 -0.22 2.83 -0.76
CA GLY A 35 -1.38 2.38 -0.03
C GLY A 35 -1.01 1.23 0.89
N VAL A 36 -1.97 0.81 1.71
CA VAL A 36 -1.83 -0.33 2.61
C VAL A 36 -3.05 -1.22 2.45
N VAL A 37 -2.84 -2.53 2.34
CA VAL A 37 -3.93 -3.51 2.44
C VAL A 37 -4.43 -3.54 3.88
N VAL A 38 -5.70 -3.16 4.08
CA VAL A 38 -6.33 -3.10 5.41
C VAL A 38 -7.30 -4.26 5.65
N GLN A 39 -7.72 -4.91 4.57
CA GLN A 39 -8.53 -6.12 4.55
C GLN A 39 -8.35 -6.80 3.19
N SER A 40 -8.56 -8.12 3.10
CA SER A 40 -8.67 -8.80 1.80
C SER A 40 -9.63 -8.05 0.88
N GLY A 41 -9.16 -7.73 -0.32
CA GLY A 41 -9.93 -6.97 -1.31
C GLY A 41 -9.90 -5.45 -1.16
N LYS A 42 -9.26 -4.89 -0.11
CA LYS A 42 -9.35 -3.47 0.26
C LYS A 42 -7.98 -2.84 0.49
N VAL A 43 -7.68 -1.78 -0.25
CA VAL A 43 -6.49 -0.94 -0.06
C VAL A 43 -6.91 0.45 0.41
N LEU A 44 -6.25 0.94 1.46
CA LEU A 44 -6.37 2.32 1.96
C LEU A 44 -5.24 3.17 1.37
N THR A 45 -5.56 4.36 0.90
CA THR A 45 -4.58 5.35 0.43
C THR A 45 -5.10 6.77 0.69
N ASN A 46 -4.30 7.78 0.33
CA ASN A 46 -4.74 9.17 0.40
C ASN A 46 -5.68 9.49 -0.77
N ALA A 47 -6.69 10.34 -0.52
CA ALA A 47 -7.62 10.77 -1.56
C ALA A 47 -6.93 11.47 -2.73
N HIS A 48 -5.87 12.26 -2.46
CA HIS A 48 -5.10 12.93 -3.51
C HIS A 48 -4.32 11.98 -4.44
N ASN A 49 -4.20 10.70 -4.10
CA ASN A 49 -3.60 9.67 -4.96
C ASN A 49 -4.57 9.15 -6.03
N ILE A 50 -5.86 9.49 -5.95
CA ILE A 50 -6.90 9.03 -6.87
C ILE A 50 -7.07 10.01 -8.03
N HIS A 51 -6.81 9.53 -9.26
CA HIS A 51 -6.85 10.31 -10.51
C HIS A 51 -7.76 9.58 -11.50
N GLY A 52 -9.07 9.73 -11.31
CA GLY A 52 -10.12 9.01 -12.06
C GLY A 52 -10.66 7.77 -11.32
N ASP A 53 -11.50 7.00 -12.01
CA ASP A 53 -12.24 5.89 -11.39
C ASP A 53 -11.45 4.57 -11.31
N ALA A 54 -10.47 4.39 -12.21
CA ALA A 54 -9.59 3.22 -12.24
C ALA A 54 -8.25 3.54 -11.55
N VAL A 55 -7.80 2.63 -10.69
CA VAL A 55 -6.58 2.79 -9.91
C VAL A 55 -5.66 1.60 -10.15
N GLN A 56 -4.45 1.83 -10.67
CA GLN A 56 -3.46 0.76 -10.74
C GLN A 56 -2.76 0.59 -9.39
N VAL A 57 -2.78 -0.65 -8.88
CA VAL A 57 -2.17 -1.05 -7.61
C VAL A 57 -1.03 -2.02 -7.89
N ALA A 58 0.18 -1.68 -7.47
CA ALA A 58 1.38 -2.50 -7.60
C ALA A 58 1.74 -3.16 -6.26
N PHE A 59 1.91 -4.47 -6.26
CA PHE A 59 2.20 -5.28 -5.08
C PHE A 59 3.69 -5.60 -4.96
N SER A 60 4.16 -5.93 -3.75
CA SER A 60 5.57 -6.25 -3.48
C SER A 60 6.08 -7.51 -4.21
N ASP A 61 5.17 -8.37 -4.67
CA ASP A 61 5.48 -9.57 -5.46
C ASP A 61 5.65 -9.27 -6.97
N GLY A 62 5.54 -8.00 -7.37
CA GLY A 62 5.64 -7.54 -8.75
C GLY A 62 4.33 -7.63 -9.55
N ARG A 63 3.22 -8.10 -8.96
CA ARG A 63 1.92 -8.05 -9.60
C ARG A 63 1.39 -6.62 -9.64
N THR A 64 0.61 -6.34 -10.68
CA THR A 64 -0.21 -5.14 -10.79
C THR A 64 -1.65 -5.54 -11.01
N ALA A 65 -2.58 -4.89 -10.31
CA ALA A 65 -4.01 -5.07 -10.50
C ALA A 65 -4.71 -3.73 -10.70
N GLU A 66 -5.74 -3.72 -11.53
CA GLU A 66 -6.65 -2.58 -11.63
C GLU A 66 -7.70 -2.69 -10.53
N GLY A 67 -7.81 -1.64 -9.71
CA GLY A 67 -8.82 -1.47 -8.70
C GLY A 67 -9.82 -0.36 -9.05
N ARG A 68 -10.90 -0.30 -8.27
CA ARG A 68 -11.93 0.74 -8.35
C ARG A 68 -12.08 1.45 -7.02
N VAL A 69 -12.37 2.74 -7.06
CA VAL A 69 -12.63 3.51 -5.84
C VAL A 69 -13.93 3.01 -5.18
N ALA A 70 -13.81 2.47 -3.97
CA ALA A 70 -14.93 2.02 -3.15
C ALA A 70 -15.56 3.17 -2.35
N GLY A 71 -14.74 4.16 -1.99
CA GLY A 71 -15.15 5.35 -1.27
C GLY A 71 -14.01 6.34 -1.14
N ILE A 72 -14.36 7.62 -1.03
CA ILE A 72 -13.40 8.72 -0.89
C ILE A 72 -13.96 9.75 0.10
N ASP A 73 -13.10 10.20 1.00
CA ASP A 73 -13.31 11.35 1.87
C ASP A 73 -12.21 12.36 1.55
N VAL A 74 -12.58 13.42 0.84
CA VAL A 74 -11.64 14.45 0.39
C VAL A 74 -11.21 15.37 1.53
N ASP A 75 -12.05 15.53 2.56
CA ASP A 75 -11.77 16.41 3.70
C ASP A 75 -10.75 15.75 4.65
N ALA A 76 -10.86 14.44 4.82
CA ALA A 76 -9.91 13.62 5.58
C ALA A 76 -8.68 13.17 4.76
N ASP A 77 -8.67 13.43 3.45
CA ASP A 77 -7.66 12.96 2.49
C ASP A 77 -7.49 11.43 2.51
N VAL A 78 -8.58 10.68 2.51
CA VAL A 78 -8.59 9.21 2.56
C VAL A 78 -9.43 8.62 1.42
N ALA A 79 -8.95 7.54 0.82
CA ALA A 79 -9.68 6.72 -0.15
C ALA A 79 -9.51 5.23 0.12
N VAL A 80 -10.56 4.46 -0.16
CA VAL A 80 -10.54 3.00 -0.17
C VAL A 80 -10.71 2.51 -1.61
N VAL A 81 -9.85 1.58 -2.01
CA VAL A 81 -9.84 0.95 -3.34
C VAL A 81 -10.20 -0.52 -3.20
N ASP A 82 -11.19 -0.96 -3.99
CA ASP A 82 -11.51 -2.36 -4.23
C ASP A 82 -10.53 -2.93 -5.25
N VAL A 83 -9.77 -3.95 -4.87
CA VAL A 83 -8.75 -4.59 -5.71
C VAL A 83 -8.47 -6.01 -5.24
N ASP A 84 -8.16 -6.94 -6.14
CA ASP A 84 -7.74 -8.29 -5.75
C ASP A 84 -6.36 -8.27 -5.07
N THR A 85 -6.37 -8.43 -3.75
CA THR A 85 -5.14 -8.42 -2.92
C THR A 85 -4.41 -9.76 -2.93
N ALA A 86 -5.05 -10.85 -3.35
CA ALA A 86 -4.57 -12.21 -3.09
C ALA A 86 -4.13 -12.36 -1.61
N ASP A 87 -2.93 -12.90 -1.38
CA ASP A 87 -2.33 -13.11 -0.06
C ASP A 87 -1.52 -11.92 0.46
N ALA A 88 -1.69 -10.72 -0.10
CA ALA A 88 -1.05 -9.50 0.39
C ALA A 88 -1.74 -9.02 1.69
N ALA A 89 -1.37 -9.61 2.83
CA ALA A 89 -1.70 -9.16 4.20
C ALA A 89 -0.81 -9.87 5.23
#